data_AF-A0A397W6V8-F1
#
_entry.id   AF-A0A397W6V8-F1
#
_cell.length_a   1.000
_cell.length_b   1.000
_cell.length_c   1.000
_cell.angle_alpha   90.00
_cell.angle_beta   90.00
_cell.angle_gamma   90.00
#
_symmetry.space_group_name_H-M   'P 1'
#
loop_
_entity.id
_entity.type
_entity.pdbx_description
1 polymer ?
#
loop_
_entity_poly.entity_id
_entity_poly.type
_entity_poly.pdbx_seq_one_letter_code
_entity_poly.pdbx_strand_id
1 'polypeptide(L)'
;MPFTSKLIGPCVITICKRQSSNWKTVTENVISKGQTNKTFPNYVQLGDTICLNCYNGIVTRSTVEFQQHALEQSCHNVPEIPEETPMDIFTDSVTFSQGVEIITDVLYKREQNKLPTIWDFEEFRTVMESKDQR
;
A
#
# COMPACT_ATOMS: atom_id res chain seq x y z
N MET A 1 39.06 -18.97 1.69
CA MET A 1 38.10 -19.41 2.72
C MET A 1 37.09 -18.29 2.90
N PRO A 2 35.77 -18.46 2.67
CA PRO A 2 34.84 -17.39 2.97
C PRO A 2 34.58 -17.38 4.47
N PHE A 3 34.77 -16.23 5.10
CA PHE A 3 34.37 -15.98 6.48
C PHE A 3 32.85 -16.07 6.54
N THR A 4 32.32 -17.17 7.08
CA THR A 4 30.92 -17.25 7.51
C THR A 4 30.80 -16.50 8.84
N SER A 5 30.87 -15.17 8.78
CA SER A 5 30.47 -14.33 9.89
C SER A 5 29.00 -14.64 10.17
N LYS A 6 28.75 -15.23 11.35
CA LYS A 6 27.39 -15.49 11.85
C LYS A 6 26.68 -14.13 11.88
N LEU A 7 25.77 -13.90 10.94
CA LEU A 7 24.93 -12.71 10.93
C LEU A 7 24.22 -12.68 12.27
N ILE A 8 24.50 -11.67 13.07
CA ILE A 8 23.87 -11.41 14.36
C ILE A 8 23.48 -9.95 14.31
N GLY A 9 22.18 -9.66 14.36
CA GLY A 9 21.71 -8.29 14.31
C GLY A 9 20.21 -8.24 14.50
N PRO A 10 19.66 -7.11 14.99
CA PRO A 10 18.22 -6.91 15.05
C PRO A 10 17.63 -7.00 13.64
N CYS A 11 16.46 -7.63 13.51
CA CYS A 11 15.73 -7.63 12.25
C CYS A 11 15.35 -6.19 11.89
N VAL A 12 15.70 -5.73 10.68
CA VAL A 12 15.34 -4.37 10.22
C VAL A 12 13.84 -4.19 10.01
N ILE A 13 13.07 -5.29 9.86
CA ILE A 13 11.62 -5.20 9.69
C ILE A 13 10.95 -4.71 10.97
N THR A 14 10.23 -3.59 10.89
CA THR A 14 9.59 -2.93 12.04
C THR A 14 8.45 -3.75 12.64
N ILE A 15 7.67 -4.48 11.83
CA ILE A 15 6.63 -5.42 12.28
C ILE A 15 7.18 -6.77 12.79
N CYS A 16 8.50 -6.91 12.93
CA CYS A 16 9.10 -8.17 13.38
C CYS A 16 8.74 -8.49 14.84
N LYS A 17 8.11 -9.66 15.04
CA LYS A 17 7.77 -10.21 16.37
C LYS A 17 8.96 -10.77 17.16
N ARG A 18 10.20 -10.68 16.62
CA ARG A 18 11.46 -11.16 17.20
C ARG A 18 11.45 -12.64 17.63
N GLN A 19 10.63 -13.46 16.98
CA GLN A 19 10.47 -14.89 17.29
C GLN A 19 11.54 -15.80 16.69
N SER A 20 12.43 -15.27 15.84
CA SER A 20 13.45 -16.06 15.14
C SER A 20 14.84 -15.56 15.47
N SER A 21 15.72 -16.50 15.84
CA SER A 21 17.16 -16.28 16.05
C SER A 21 18.00 -16.64 14.83
N ASN A 22 17.36 -17.01 13.71
CA ASN A 22 18.01 -17.28 12.44
C ASN A 22 17.91 -16.02 11.56
N TRP A 23 19.04 -15.63 10.99
CA TRP A 23 19.19 -14.37 10.27
C TRP A 23 19.48 -14.62 8.79
N LYS A 24 19.02 -13.69 7.95
CA LYS A 24 19.22 -13.67 6.50
C LYS A 24 19.61 -12.26 6.10
N THR A 25 20.53 -12.16 5.15
CA THR A 25 20.84 -10.91 4.48
C THR A 25 19.82 -10.65 3.39
N VAL A 26 19.40 -9.39 3.24
CA VAL A 26 18.61 -8.93 2.11
C VAL A 26 19.49 -8.95 0.87
N THR A 27 19.17 -9.83 -0.07
CA THR A 27 19.83 -9.92 -1.38
C THR A 27 18.92 -9.36 -2.47
N GLU A 28 19.44 -9.16 -3.67
CA GLU A 28 18.64 -8.73 -4.83
C GLU A 28 17.44 -9.66 -5.09
N ASN A 29 17.60 -10.97 -4.86
CA ASN A 29 16.50 -11.93 -4.97
C ASN A 29 15.41 -11.70 -3.91
N VAL A 30 15.77 -11.28 -2.69
CA VAL A 30 14.80 -10.91 -1.64
C VAL A 30 14.01 -9.68 -2.06
N ILE A 31 14.71 -8.66 -2.58
CA ILE A 31 14.09 -7.42 -3.07
C ILE A 31 13.14 -7.72 -4.23
N SER A 32 13.63 -8.40 -5.27
CA SER A 32 12.85 -8.73 -6.46
C SER A 32 11.60 -9.56 -6.13
N LYS A 33 11.73 -10.59 -5.28
CA LYS A 33 10.57 -11.40 -4.85
C LYS A 33 9.61 -10.61 -3.96
N GLY A 34 10.12 -9.83 -3.01
CA GLY A 34 9.28 -9.01 -2.16
C GLY A 34 8.50 -7.94 -2.95
N GLN A 35 9.12 -7.32 -3.95
CA GLN A 35 8.45 -6.37 -4.85
C GLN A 35 7.35 -7.06 -5.67
N THR A 36 7.66 -8.22 -6.26
CA THR A 36 6.67 -9.05 -6.98
C THR A 36 5.49 -9.43 -6.08
N ASN A 37 5.76 -9.76 -4.82
CA ASN A 37 4.76 -10.13 -3.82
C ASN A 37 4.05 -8.94 -3.17
N LYS A 38 4.46 -7.70 -3.47
CA LYS A 38 4.02 -6.46 -2.83
C LYS A 38 4.21 -6.45 -1.30
N THR A 39 5.25 -7.09 -0.80
CA THR A 39 5.58 -7.24 0.64
C THR A 39 6.87 -6.53 1.04
N PHE A 40 7.59 -5.93 0.10
CA PHE A 40 8.90 -5.33 0.36
C PHE A 40 8.76 -3.86 0.81
N PRO A 41 9.16 -3.50 2.05
CA PRO A 41 9.13 -2.13 2.51
C PRO A 41 10.26 -1.30 1.89
N ASN A 42 10.03 -0.01 1.67
CA ASN A 42 10.98 0.89 1.03
C ASN A 42 12.20 1.29 1.90
N TYR A 43 12.12 1.13 3.23
CA TYR A 43 13.23 1.41 4.14
C TYR A 43 14.28 0.29 4.18
N VAL A 44 13.97 -0.88 3.62
CA VAL A 44 14.86 -2.04 3.66
C VAL A 44 15.82 -1.98 2.48
N GLN A 45 17.12 -2.05 2.77
CA GLN A 45 18.19 -1.95 1.79
C GLN A 45 18.89 -3.29 1.54
N LEU A 46 19.57 -3.37 0.40
CA LEU A 46 20.46 -4.49 0.09
C LEU A 46 21.55 -4.59 1.15
N GLY A 47 21.77 -5.79 1.69
CA GLY A 47 22.74 -6.02 2.77
C GLY A 47 22.14 -5.96 4.18
N ASP A 48 20.90 -5.50 4.35
CA ASP A 48 20.25 -5.47 5.65
C ASP A 48 20.04 -6.87 6.24
N THR A 49 19.94 -6.95 7.57
CA THR A 49 19.68 -8.20 8.28
C THR A 49 18.21 -8.33 8.62
N ILE A 50 17.57 -9.41 8.17
CA ILE A 50 16.20 -9.79 8.51
C ILE A 50 16.17 -11.17 9.17
N CYS A 51 15.20 -11.42 10.05
CA CYS A 51 15.03 -12.74 10.64
C CYS A 51 14.34 -13.70 9.65
N LEU A 52 14.49 -15.01 9.87
CA LEU A 52 13.94 -16.04 8.97
C LEU A 52 12.41 -15.97 8.86
N ASN A 53 11.71 -15.58 9.93
CA ASN A 53 10.25 -15.42 9.89
C ASN A 53 9.85 -14.26 8.98
N CYS A 54 10.54 -13.13 9.08
CA CYS A 54 10.32 -11.98 8.19
C CYS A 54 10.69 -12.29 6.75
N TYR A 55 11.82 -12.98 6.52
CA TYR A 55 12.17 -13.49 5.19
C TYR A 55 11.02 -14.34 4.61
N ASN A 56 10.48 -15.28 5.40
CA ASN A 56 9.39 -16.12 4.94
C ASN A 56 8.10 -15.32 4.72
N GLY A 57 7.80 -14.32 5.54
CA GLY A 57 6.65 -13.43 5.36
C GLY A 57 6.72 -12.63 4.07
N ILE A 58 7.92 -12.16 3.70
CA ILE A 58 8.17 -11.35 2.49
C ILE A 58 8.24 -12.23 1.23
N VAL A 59 9.10 -13.26 1.27
CA VAL A 59 9.56 -13.97 0.06
C VAL A 59 8.74 -15.22 -0.22
N THR A 60 8.40 -16.00 0.81
CA THR A 60 7.86 -17.36 0.65
C THR A 60 6.34 -17.41 0.78
N ARG A 61 5.81 -16.78 1.83
CA ARG A 61 4.39 -16.84 2.21
C ARG A 61 3.59 -15.64 1.72
N SER A 62 4.25 -14.51 1.51
CA SER A 62 3.62 -13.28 1.02
C SER A 62 2.39 -12.87 1.84
N THR A 63 2.53 -12.89 3.18
CA THR A 63 1.39 -12.71 4.08
C THR A 63 0.79 -11.31 3.99
N VAL A 64 -0.53 -11.20 4.16
CA VAL A 64 -1.27 -9.92 4.12
C VAL A 64 -0.69 -8.88 5.08
N GLU A 65 -0.28 -9.28 6.29
CA GLU A 65 0.37 -8.39 7.28
C GLU A 65 1.60 -7.66 6.70
N PHE A 66 2.39 -8.32 5.85
CA PHE A 66 3.57 -7.73 5.21
C PHE A 66 3.20 -6.90 3.96
N GLN A 67 2.11 -7.25 3.28
CA GLN A 67 1.63 -6.45 2.14
C GLN A 67 1.08 -5.11 2.61
N GLN A 68 0.23 -5.14 3.63
CA GLN A 68 -0.33 -3.95 4.24
C GLN A 68 0.77 -3.07 4.84
N HIS A 69 1.73 -3.65 5.55
CA HIS A 69 2.87 -2.92 6.08
C HIS A 69 3.69 -2.20 4.98
N ALA A 70 3.94 -2.87 3.85
CA ALA A 70 4.65 -2.26 2.73
C ALA A 70 3.86 -1.10 2.09
N LEU A 71 2.53 -1.23 2.00
CA LEU A 71 1.61 -0.21 1.47
C LEU A 71 1.47 1.00 2.40
N GLU A 72 1.28 0.78 3.70
CA GLU A 72 1.16 1.85 4.71
C GLU A 72 2.45 2.68 4.76
N GLN A 73 3.60 2.03 4.60
CA GLN A 73 4.86 2.74 4.53
C GLN A 73 4.97 3.54 3.22
N SER A 74 4.50 3.02 2.07
CA SER A 74 4.57 3.78 0.81
C SER A 74 3.67 5.01 0.81
N CYS A 75 2.54 5.00 1.55
CA CYS A 75 1.69 6.19 1.69
C CYS A 75 2.19 7.20 2.75
N HIS A 76 2.99 6.77 3.73
CA HIS A 76 3.55 7.66 4.78
C HIS A 76 4.86 8.38 4.41
N ASN A 77 5.46 8.09 3.25
CA ASN A 77 6.65 8.82 2.77
C ASN A 77 6.30 10.04 1.90
N VAL A 78 5.16 10.68 2.16
CA VAL A 78 4.90 12.05 1.69
C VAL A 78 5.47 12.98 2.75
N PRO A 79 6.49 13.81 2.44
CA PRO A 79 6.91 14.87 3.34
C PRO A 79 5.67 15.71 3.69
N GLU A 80 5.45 16.01 4.97
CA GLU A 80 4.55 17.08 5.38
C GLU A 80 5.03 18.39 4.73
N ILE A 81 4.50 18.72 3.55
CA ILE A 81 4.70 20.01 2.87
C ILE A 81 3.30 20.49 2.43
N PRO A 82 3.01 21.79 2.62
CA PRO A 82 1.65 22.34 2.49
C PRO A 82 1.06 22.08 1.10
N GLU A 83 -0.28 22.10 1.08
CA GLU A 83 -1.11 22.14 -0.13
C GLU A 83 -0.45 22.87 -1.30
N GLU A 84 -0.78 22.41 -2.52
CA GLU A 84 -0.47 23.02 -3.82
C GLU A 84 0.75 22.45 -4.58
N THR A 85 0.65 21.21 -5.10
CA THR A 85 0.89 20.91 -6.54
C THR A 85 0.62 19.43 -6.89
N PRO A 86 0.19 19.12 -8.14
CA PRO A 86 -0.51 17.88 -8.47
C PRO A 86 0.46 16.71 -8.69
N MET A 87 0.24 15.63 -7.94
CA MET A 87 0.94 14.37 -8.09
C MET A 87 0.22 13.54 -9.16
N ASP A 88 0.78 13.55 -10.37
CA ASP A 88 0.36 12.77 -11.53
C ASP A 88 0.76 11.29 -11.34
N ILE A 89 -0.09 10.54 -10.63
CA ILE A 89 0.06 9.09 -10.43
C ILE A 89 -1.31 8.45 -10.69
N PHE A 90 -1.42 7.75 -11.83
CA PHE A 90 -2.59 7.02 -12.29
C PHE A 90 -3.86 7.87 -12.47
N THR A 91 -4.02 8.39 -13.68
CA THR A 91 -5.14 9.20 -14.19
C THR A 91 -6.51 8.48 -14.25
N ASP A 92 -6.81 7.54 -13.36
CA ASP A 92 -8.14 6.90 -13.25
C ASP A 92 -8.59 6.65 -11.79
N SER A 93 -7.79 6.98 -10.77
CA SER A 93 -8.20 6.76 -9.37
C SER A 93 -8.70 8.05 -8.71
N VAL A 94 -10.01 8.11 -8.44
CA VAL A 94 -10.66 9.15 -7.63
C VAL A 94 -10.08 9.12 -6.21
N THR A 95 -9.56 10.25 -5.74
CA THR A 95 -9.10 10.40 -4.35
C THR A 95 -10.27 10.32 -3.36
N PHE A 96 -10.00 10.04 -2.09
CA PHE A 96 -11.06 9.94 -1.08
C PHE A 96 -11.90 11.22 -0.96
N SER A 97 -11.26 12.39 -0.96
CA SER A 97 -11.96 13.68 -0.91
C SER A 97 -12.83 13.91 -2.15
N GLN A 98 -12.31 13.62 -3.35
CA GLN A 98 -13.10 13.67 -4.59
C GLN A 98 -14.27 12.68 -4.56
N GLY A 99 -14.07 11.48 -4.02
CA GLY A 99 -15.13 10.49 -3.87
C GLY A 99 -16.25 10.98 -2.96
N VAL A 100 -15.89 11.59 -1.83
CA VAL A 100 -16.85 12.23 -0.91
C VAL A 100 -17.59 13.37 -1.62
N GLU A 101 -16.87 14.25 -2.31
CA GLU A 101 -17.46 15.37 -3.05
C GLU A 101 -18.47 14.92 -4.11
N ILE A 102 -18.10 13.92 -4.93
CA ILE A 102 -18.98 13.38 -5.98
C ILE A 102 -20.24 12.77 -5.36
N ILE A 103 -20.11 11.95 -4.30
CA ILE A 103 -21.24 11.34 -3.62
C ILE A 103 -22.15 12.42 -3.03
N THR A 104 -21.58 13.42 -2.35
CA THR A 104 -22.35 14.53 -1.76
C THR A 104 -23.10 15.31 -2.85
N ASP A 105 -22.47 15.61 -3.98
CA ASP A 105 -23.12 16.31 -5.10
C ASP A 105 -24.21 15.44 -5.78
N VAL A 106 -24.06 14.12 -5.83
CA VAL A 106 -25.12 13.21 -6.30
C VAL A 106 -26.33 13.25 -5.35
N LEU A 107 -26.09 13.14 -4.05
CA LEU A 107 -27.15 13.11 -3.04
C LEU A 107 -27.89 14.45 -2.99
N TYR A 108 -27.15 15.56 -2.94
CA TYR A 108 -27.72 16.91 -2.87
C TYR A 108 -28.60 17.24 -4.08
N LYS A 109 -28.11 16.96 -5.30
CA LYS A 109 -28.90 17.18 -6.53
C LYS A 109 -30.14 16.31 -6.60
N ARG A 110 -30.07 15.05 -6.13
CA ARG A 110 -31.26 14.19 -6.09
C ARG A 110 -32.29 14.72 -5.11
N GLU A 111 -31.88 15.17 -3.94
CA GLU A 111 -32.77 15.76 -2.94
C GLU A 111 -33.46 17.02 -3.50
N GLN A 112 -32.68 17.94 -4.08
CA GLN A 112 -33.20 19.17 -4.68
C GLN A 112 -34.20 18.90 -5.81
N ASN A 113 -33.92 17.91 -6.66
CA ASN A 113 -34.76 17.55 -7.80
C ASN A 113 -35.85 16.52 -7.45
N LYS A 114 -35.99 16.12 -6.18
CA LYS A 114 -36.93 15.08 -5.70
C LYS A 114 -36.83 13.78 -6.50
N LEU A 115 -35.62 13.41 -6.90
CA LEU A 115 -35.35 12.17 -7.62
C LEU A 115 -35.42 10.97 -6.65
N PRO A 116 -35.79 9.78 -7.14
CA PRO A 116 -35.87 8.58 -6.32
C PRO A 116 -34.49 8.17 -5.77
N THR A 117 -34.53 7.45 -4.64
CA THR A 117 -33.37 6.82 -4.01
C THR A 117 -32.72 5.83 -4.97
N ILE A 118 -31.39 5.81 -4.99
CA ILE A 118 -30.60 4.81 -5.71
C ILE A 118 -30.57 3.53 -4.88
N TRP A 119 -31.08 2.43 -5.42
CA TRP A 119 -31.23 1.18 -4.65
C TRP A 119 -30.18 0.13 -4.95
N ASP A 120 -29.53 0.21 -6.12
CA ASP A 120 -28.56 -0.77 -6.54
C ASP A 120 -27.29 -0.14 -7.12
N PHE A 121 -26.28 -1.00 -7.25
CA PHE A 121 -24.95 -0.60 -7.67
C PHE A 121 -24.88 -0.25 -9.17
N GLU A 122 -25.74 -0.80 -10.02
CA GLU A 122 -25.76 -0.50 -11.46
C GLU A 122 -26.33 0.90 -11.70
N GLU A 123 -27.41 1.25 -11.00
CA GLU A 123 -28.00 2.59 -11.00
C GLU A 123 -26.99 3.61 -10.44
N PHE A 124 -26.32 3.28 -9.34
CA PHE A 124 -25.27 4.13 -8.79
C PHE A 124 -24.12 4.34 -9.78
N ARG A 125 -23.62 3.27 -10.41
CA ARG A 125 -22.53 3.34 -11.40
C ARG A 125 -22.91 4.21 -12.59
N THR A 126 -24.12 4.02 -13.13
CA THR A 126 -24.63 4.81 -14.27
C THR A 126 -24.63 6.31 -13.95
N VAL A 127 -25.05 6.67 -12.73
CA VAL A 127 -25.04 8.06 -12.26
C VAL A 127 -23.62 8.60 -12.14
N MET A 128 -22.68 7.80 -11.64
CA MET A 128 -21.27 8.18 -11.51
C MET A 128 -20.60 8.37 -12.88
N GLU A 129 -20.73 7.41 -13.79
CA GLU A 129 -20.15 7.47 -15.15
C GLU A 129 -20.70 8.66 -15.97
N SER A 130 -21.98 9.00 -15.78
CA SER A 130 -22.58 10.19 -16.43
C SER A 130 -21.98 11.52 -15.94
N LYS A 131 -21.37 11.53 -14.74
CA LYS A 131 -20.72 12.72 -14.17
C LYS A 131 -19.23 12.79 -14.46
N ASP A 132 -18.60 11.65 -14.72
CA ASP A 132 -17.17 11.54 -15.04
C ASP A 132 -16.83 12.01 -16.47
N GLN A 133 -17.82 12.04 -17.37
CA GLN A 133 -17.68 12.56 -18.75
C GLN A 133 -17.59 14.11 -18.87
N ARG A 134 -17.23 14.83 -17.79
CA ARG A 134 -17.20 16.30 -17.75
C ARG A 134 -15.81 16.88 -17.56
#